data_AF-A0A086TD05-F1
#
_entry.id   AF-A0A086TD05-F1
#
_cell.length_a   1.000
_cell.length_b   1.000
_cell.length_c   1.000
_cell.angle_alpha   90.00
_cell.angle_beta   90.00
_cell.angle_gamma   90.00
#
_symmetry.space_group_name_H-M   'P 1'
#
loop_
_entity.id
_entity.type
_entity.pdbx_description
1 polymer ?
#
loop_
_entity_poly.entity_id
_entity_poly.type
_entity_poly.pdbx_seq_one_letter_code
_entity_poly.pdbx_strand_id
1 'polypeptide(L)'
;MIRPRLRIPRLGAVAGPMGVRTPFLHAASPRRSLHDVPKLRHDYSETGVPNLMSPAGFSIAWTDYMTLATEKLNALTAGTELEGKDTKTIILMTAREPNQAPIFNWASMAHNNHFFFNGIAPEPTPIPDLLRRELEASFSSMETLRREFVITASAMFGPGFIWLVRTGAGYRLLPTYLAGSPYPGAHWRTQSVDMNTLGSDGSARAAFRNQTYGADKRRSSADLPPGGIELEPLLCLNTWEHAWLLDWGVGKGGAGGKTAYAESWWEMIDWERVATKSGVLRPDFKV
;
A
#
# COMPACT_ATOMS: atom_id res chain seq x y z
N MET A 1 -7.68 -93.79 19.55
CA MET A 1 -8.35 -92.66 18.85
C MET A 1 -9.23 -91.91 19.84
N ILE A 2 -8.78 -90.78 20.37
CA ILE A 2 -9.61 -89.89 21.20
C ILE A 2 -9.25 -88.45 20.78
N ARG A 3 -10.19 -87.79 20.09
CA ARG A 3 -10.05 -86.42 19.57
C ARG A 3 -10.30 -85.39 20.69
N PRO A 4 -9.50 -84.32 20.81
CA PRO A 4 -9.85 -83.21 21.70
C PRO A 4 -10.91 -82.33 21.02
N ARG A 5 -12.03 -82.09 21.71
CA ARG A 5 -13.09 -81.18 21.27
C ARG A 5 -12.71 -79.74 21.66
N LEU A 6 -12.50 -78.87 20.67
CA LEU A 6 -12.39 -77.43 20.86
C LEU A 6 -13.73 -76.85 21.33
N ARG A 7 -13.70 -76.13 22.46
CA ARG A 7 -14.85 -75.43 23.05
C ARG A 7 -14.82 -73.98 22.57
N ILE A 8 -15.71 -73.63 21.65
CA ILE A 8 -15.88 -72.25 21.15
C ILE A 8 -16.61 -71.44 22.26
N PRO A 9 -16.10 -70.28 22.69
CA PRO A 9 -16.83 -69.42 23.62
C PRO A 9 -17.97 -68.69 22.92
N ARG A 10 -19.17 -68.74 23.52
CA ARG A 10 -20.32 -67.92 23.12
C ARG A 10 -20.03 -66.45 23.46
N LEU A 11 -20.17 -65.55 22.49
CA LEU A 11 -20.24 -64.11 22.69
C LEU A 11 -21.44 -63.79 23.61
N GLY A 12 -21.15 -63.37 24.84
CA GLY A 12 -22.14 -62.79 25.73
C GLY A 12 -22.52 -61.39 25.25
N ALA A 13 -23.81 -61.17 25.04
CA ALA A 13 -24.35 -59.83 24.84
C ALA A 13 -24.17 -59.02 26.13
N VAL A 14 -23.22 -58.09 26.13
CA VAL A 14 -23.07 -57.09 27.19
C VAL A 14 -23.79 -55.83 26.72
N ALA A 15 -24.99 -55.61 27.28
CA ALA A 15 -25.65 -54.32 27.25
C ALA A 15 -24.88 -53.35 28.15
N GLY A 16 -24.10 -52.45 27.54
CA GLY A 16 -23.50 -51.29 28.18
C GLY A 16 -24.35 -50.04 27.95
N PRO A 17 -24.37 -49.07 28.88
CA PRO A 17 -25.30 -47.96 28.87
C PRO A 17 -25.05 -47.03 27.68
N MET A 18 -26.12 -46.43 27.17
CA MET A 18 -26.07 -45.35 26.18
C MET A 18 -25.29 -44.16 26.74
N GLY A 19 -23.98 -44.14 26.47
CA GLY A 19 -23.16 -42.95 26.60
C GLY A 19 -23.65 -41.94 25.57
N VAL A 20 -24.17 -40.83 26.07
CA VAL A 20 -24.49 -39.64 25.28
C VAL A 20 -23.23 -39.29 24.48
N ARG A 21 -23.26 -39.56 23.18
CA ARG A 21 -22.30 -38.99 22.25
C ARG A 21 -22.54 -37.49 22.28
N THR A 22 -21.74 -36.76 23.05
CA THR A 22 -21.55 -35.34 22.84
C THR A 22 -21.26 -35.16 21.36
N PRO A 23 -22.07 -34.41 20.60
CA PRO A 23 -21.70 -34.10 19.24
C PRO A 23 -20.35 -33.40 19.35
N PHE A 24 -19.35 -33.89 18.62
CA PHE A 24 -18.20 -33.07 18.31
C PHE A 24 -18.80 -31.80 17.72
N LEU A 25 -18.76 -30.71 18.48
CA LEU A 25 -18.97 -29.38 17.95
C LEU A 25 -18.08 -29.35 16.72
N HIS A 26 -18.69 -29.29 15.54
CA HIS A 26 -17.95 -28.88 14.37
C HIS A 26 -17.33 -27.56 14.79
N ALA A 27 -16.01 -27.57 15.00
CA ALA A 27 -15.26 -26.34 15.14
C ALA A 27 -15.69 -25.53 13.93
N ALA A 28 -16.46 -24.46 14.17
CA ALA A 28 -16.89 -23.59 13.10
C ALA A 28 -15.60 -23.23 12.38
N SER A 29 -15.48 -23.62 11.10
CA SER A 29 -14.37 -23.16 10.28
C SER A 29 -14.26 -21.67 10.53
N PRO A 30 -13.11 -21.16 11.01
CA PRO A 30 -12.97 -19.75 11.25
C PRO A 30 -13.45 -19.05 9.99
N ARG A 31 -14.47 -18.19 10.11
CA ARG A 31 -14.95 -17.42 8.97
C ARG A 31 -13.76 -16.65 8.46
N ARG A 32 -13.25 -17.03 7.29
CA ARG A 32 -12.13 -16.36 6.66
C ARG A 32 -12.50 -14.89 6.48
N SER A 33 -11.73 -14.00 7.09
CA SER A 33 -11.83 -12.57 6.85
C SER A 33 -10.97 -12.27 5.63
N LEU A 34 -11.48 -12.55 4.44
CA LEU A 34 -10.74 -12.31 3.20
C LEU A 34 -10.68 -10.81 2.90
N HIS A 35 -9.53 -10.35 2.41
CA HIS A 35 -9.39 -9.01 1.86
C HIS A 35 -10.27 -8.87 0.62
N ASP A 36 -11.08 -7.82 0.58
CA ASP A 36 -11.92 -7.44 -0.55
C ASP A 36 -11.52 -6.06 -1.10
N VAL A 37 -11.97 -5.75 -2.32
CA VAL A 37 -11.73 -4.44 -2.93
C VAL A 37 -12.59 -3.40 -2.20
N PRO A 38 -11.98 -2.36 -1.58
CA PRO A 38 -12.75 -1.37 -0.84
C PRO A 38 -13.65 -0.57 -1.80
N LYS A 39 -14.81 -0.14 -1.31
CA LYS A 39 -15.64 0.81 -2.05
C LYS A 39 -15.02 2.20 -2.02
N LEU A 40 -14.82 2.79 -3.19
CA LEU A 40 -14.42 4.19 -3.30
C LEU A 40 -15.57 5.12 -2.86
N ARG A 41 -15.23 6.37 -2.54
CA ARG A 41 -16.22 7.41 -2.17
C ARG A 41 -17.09 7.82 -3.36
N HIS A 42 -16.50 7.82 -4.54
CA HIS A 42 -17.13 8.16 -5.79
C HIS A 42 -17.05 6.94 -6.71
N ASP A 43 -18.15 6.67 -7.40
CA ASP A 43 -18.19 5.60 -8.38
C ASP A 43 -17.75 6.16 -9.74
N TYR A 44 -16.65 5.62 -10.25
CA TYR A 44 -16.07 5.96 -11.55
C TYR A 44 -16.25 4.82 -12.57
N SER A 45 -17.00 3.77 -12.24
CA SER A 45 -17.12 2.57 -13.07
C SER A 45 -17.78 2.85 -14.43
N GLU A 46 -18.79 3.70 -14.47
CA GLU A 46 -19.52 4.02 -15.71
C GLU A 46 -18.88 5.16 -16.51
N THR A 47 -18.41 6.21 -15.83
CA THR A 47 -17.96 7.46 -16.46
C THR A 47 -16.44 7.60 -16.56
N GLY A 48 -15.67 6.81 -15.79
CA GLY A 48 -14.25 7.02 -15.61
C GLY A 48 -13.96 8.20 -14.67
N VAL A 49 -12.69 8.57 -14.55
CA VAL A 49 -12.28 9.75 -13.79
C VAL A 49 -12.24 10.93 -14.77
N PRO A 50 -13.06 11.99 -14.58
CA PRO A 50 -13.12 13.11 -15.50
C PRO A 50 -11.72 13.67 -15.82
N ASN A 51 -11.46 13.92 -17.11
CA ASN A 51 -10.18 14.43 -17.64
C ASN A 51 -8.93 13.59 -17.37
N LEU A 52 -9.00 12.49 -16.60
CA LEU A 52 -7.83 11.71 -16.19
C LEU A 52 -7.84 10.27 -16.75
N MET A 53 -8.97 9.56 -16.64
CA MET A 53 -9.08 8.16 -17.04
C MET A 53 -10.43 7.88 -17.71
N SER A 54 -10.41 7.10 -18.80
CA SER A 54 -11.65 6.57 -19.38
C SER A 54 -12.28 5.51 -18.46
N PRO A 55 -13.56 5.12 -18.66
CA PRO A 55 -14.16 4.00 -17.93
C PRO A 55 -13.35 2.70 -18.06
N ALA A 56 -12.82 2.43 -19.25
CA ALA A 56 -11.96 1.26 -19.51
C ALA A 56 -10.62 1.36 -18.78
N GLY A 57 -9.99 2.55 -18.79
CA GLY A 57 -8.75 2.81 -18.06
C GLY A 57 -8.94 2.64 -16.55
N PHE A 58 -10.04 3.19 -16.01
CA PHE A 58 -10.43 3.03 -14.61
C PHE A 58 -10.69 1.56 -14.25
N SER A 59 -11.40 0.80 -15.09
CA SER A 59 -11.64 -0.63 -14.85
C SER A 59 -10.34 -1.41 -14.69
N ILE A 60 -9.36 -1.18 -15.56
CA ILE A 60 -8.05 -1.83 -15.47
C ILE A 60 -7.29 -1.36 -14.23
N ALA A 61 -7.21 -0.04 -14.02
CA ALA A 61 -6.37 0.56 -12.98
C ALA A 61 -6.90 0.32 -11.55
N TRP A 62 -8.22 0.29 -11.39
CA TRP A 62 -8.89 0.08 -10.11
C TRP A 62 -9.44 -1.34 -10.01
N THR A 63 -10.53 -1.64 -10.72
CA THR A 63 -11.32 -2.87 -10.52
C THR A 63 -10.49 -4.13 -10.71
N ASP A 64 -9.86 -4.29 -11.87
CA ASP A 64 -9.13 -5.52 -12.22
C ASP A 64 -7.85 -5.64 -11.40
N TYR A 65 -7.07 -4.56 -11.31
CA TYR A 65 -5.79 -4.58 -10.62
C TYR A 65 -5.92 -4.69 -9.09
N MET A 66 -6.93 -4.05 -8.48
CA MET A 66 -7.22 -4.24 -7.05
C MET A 66 -7.74 -5.63 -6.77
N THR A 67 -8.58 -6.20 -7.63
CA THR A 67 -9.05 -7.59 -7.49
C THR A 67 -7.87 -8.56 -7.55
N LEU A 68 -6.97 -8.37 -8.52
CA LEU A 68 -5.73 -9.14 -8.58
C LEU A 68 -4.90 -9.00 -7.28
N ALA A 69 -4.73 -7.78 -6.79
CA ALA A 69 -3.94 -7.54 -5.59
C ALA A 69 -4.54 -8.20 -4.34
N THR A 70 -5.87 -8.12 -4.15
CA THR A 70 -6.56 -8.74 -3.01
C THR A 70 -6.57 -10.26 -3.11
N GLU A 71 -6.80 -10.85 -4.30
CA GLU A 71 -6.70 -12.29 -4.52
C GLU A 71 -5.30 -12.83 -4.21
N LYS A 72 -4.25 -12.16 -4.70
CA LYS A 72 -2.87 -12.53 -4.41
C LYS A 72 -2.54 -12.40 -2.94
N LEU A 73 -2.98 -11.31 -2.29
CA LEU A 73 -2.77 -11.12 -0.86
C LEU A 73 -3.47 -12.21 -0.05
N ASN A 74 -4.74 -12.50 -0.34
CA ASN A 74 -5.51 -13.58 0.29
C ASN A 74 -4.84 -14.95 0.15
N ALA A 75 -4.30 -15.27 -1.03
CA ALA A 75 -3.60 -16.52 -1.26
C ALA A 75 -2.32 -16.63 -0.43
N LEU A 76 -1.60 -15.52 -0.25
CA LEU A 76 -0.33 -15.50 0.51
C LEU A 76 -0.52 -15.41 2.03
N THR A 77 -1.65 -14.86 2.50
CA THR A 77 -1.94 -14.72 3.93
C THR A 77 -2.83 -15.83 4.48
N ALA A 78 -3.36 -16.71 3.63
CA ALA A 78 -4.23 -17.81 4.02
C ALA A 78 -3.66 -18.68 5.14
N GLY A 79 -4.37 -18.78 6.26
CA GLY A 79 -3.98 -19.60 7.41
C GLY A 79 -2.84 -19.00 8.24
N THR A 80 -2.45 -17.75 7.98
CA THR A 80 -1.45 -17.00 8.76
C THR A 80 -2.14 -15.99 9.67
N GLU A 81 -1.40 -15.42 10.62
CA GLU A 81 -1.89 -14.33 11.46
C GLU A 81 -2.23 -13.04 10.67
N LEU A 82 -1.78 -12.93 9.42
CA LEU A 82 -1.97 -11.75 8.58
C LEU A 82 -3.35 -11.72 7.92
N GLU A 83 -4.05 -12.86 7.84
CA GLU A 83 -5.32 -13.01 7.10
C GLU A 83 -6.37 -11.98 7.52
N GLY A 84 -6.48 -11.66 8.82
CA GLY A 84 -7.46 -10.71 9.35
C GLY A 84 -6.95 -9.28 9.56
N LYS A 85 -5.73 -8.94 9.13
CA LYS A 85 -5.12 -7.62 9.38
C LYS A 85 -5.39 -6.66 8.24
N ASP A 86 -5.42 -5.36 8.51
CA ASP A 86 -5.50 -4.35 7.46
C ASP A 86 -4.20 -4.30 6.64
N THR A 87 -4.29 -3.84 5.39
CA THR A 87 -3.16 -3.78 4.46
C THR A 87 -1.99 -2.96 5.03
N LYS A 88 -2.24 -1.84 5.71
CA LYS A 88 -1.21 -1.02 6.34
C LYS A 88 -0.48 -1.79 7.44
N THR A 89 -1.20 -2.50 8.30
CA THR A 89 -0.58 -3.34 9.33
C THR A 89 0.25 -4.46 8.71
N ILE A 90 -0.23 -5.11 7.65
CA ILE A 90 0.52 -6.15 6.94
C ILE A 90 1.82 -5.57 6.35
N ILE A 91 1.77 -4.39 5.73
CA ILE A 91 2.96 -3.68 5.21
C ILE A 91 4.00 -3.49 6.33
N LEU A 92 3.58 -2.99 7.48
CA LEU A 92 4.49 -2.73 8.60
C LEU A 92 5.10 -4.02 9.18
N MET A 93 4.29 -5.08 9.30
CA MET A 93 4.75 -6.37 9.83
C MET A 93 5.70 -7.12 8.90
N THR A 94 5.54 -6.96 7.59
CA THR A 94 6.26 -7.75 6.57
C THR A 94 7.42 -6.99 5.90
N ALA A 95 7.63 -5.72 6.25
CA ALA A 95 8.63 -4.87 5.59
C ALA A 95 10.07 -5.37 5.73
N ARG A 96 10.44 -5.87 6.92
CA ARG A 96 11.81 -6.26 7.23
C ARG A 96 12.19 -7.64 6.68
N GLU A 97 11.26 -8.58 6.73
CA GLU A 97 11.55 -9.99 6.49
C GLU A 97 11.61 -10.32 4.99
N PRO A 98 12.77 -10.79 4.46
CA PRO A 98 12.91 -11.05 3.02
C PRO A 98 11.98 -12.15 2.50
N ASN A 99 11.68 -13.16 3.31
CA ASN A 99 10.78 -14.26 2.95
C ASN A 99 9.31 -13.81 2.82
N GLN A 100 8.93 -12.72 3.49
CA GLN A 100 7.60 -12.10 3.40
C GLN A 100 7.55 -10.98 2.36
N ALA A 101 8.62 -10.77 1.61
CA ALA A 101 8.68 -9.74 0.57
C ALA A 101 7.52 -9.79 -0.45
N PRO A 102 7.03 -10.97 -0.89
CA PRO A 102 5.86 -11.03 -1.77
C PRO A 102 4.57 -10.55 -1.09
N ILE A 103 4.36 -10.88 0.19
CA ILE A 103 3.21 -10.41 0.98
C ILE A 103 3.26 -8.90 1.10
N PHE A 104 4.42 -8.34 1.46
CA PHE A 104 4.64 -6.90 1.51
C PHE A 104 4.27 -6.23 0.19
N ASN A 105 4.74 -6.77 -0.94
CA ASN A 105 4.53 -6.16 -2.25
C ASN A 105 3.04 -6.05 -2.60
N TRP A 106 2.26 -7.12 -2.42
CA TRP A 106 0.82 -7.09 -2.73
C TRP A 106 0.01 -6.28 -1.73
N ALA A 107 0.37 -6.32 -0.44
CA ALA A 107 -0.26 -5.46 0.58
C ALA A 107 0.01 -3.98 0.33
N SER A 108 1.26 -3.62 0.03
CA SER A 108 1.69 -2.27 -0.30
C SER A 108 1.05 -1.78 -1.59
N MET A 109 0.98 -2.63 -2.61
CA MET A 109 0.29 -2.30 -3.85
C MET A 109 -1.18 -1.96 -3.64
N ALA A 110 -1.93 -2.84 -2.96
CA ALA A 110 -3.34 -2.60 -2.66
C ALA A 110 -3.54 -1.31 -1.85
N HIS A 111 -2.70 -1.08 -0.84
CA HIS A 111 -2.75 0.12 -0.01
C HIS A 111 -2.44 1.39 -0.80
N ASN A 112 -1.37 1.39 -1.59
CA ASN A 112 -0.92 2.55 -2.34
C ASN A 112 -1.88 2.91 -3.47
N ASN A 113 -2.39 1.90 -4.20
CA ASN A 113 -3.36 2.13 -5.26
C ASN A 113 -4.68 2.67 -4.69
N HIS A 114 -5.15 2.10 -3.58
CA HIS A 114 -6.30 2.69 -2.86
C HIS A 114 -6.02 4.12 -2.39
N PHE A 115 -4.82 4.41 -1.88
CA PHE A 115 -4.46 5.77 -1.47
C PHE A 115 -4.55 6.76 -2.65
N PHE A 116 -4.04 6.37 -3.82
CA PHE A 116 -4.10 7.17 -5.05
C PHE A 116 -5.54 7.53 -5.43
N PHE A 117 -6.42 6.55 -5.64
CA PHE A 117 -7.81 6.81 -6.05
C PHE A 117 -8.61 7.58 -5.00
N ASN A 118 -8.29 7.36 -3.73
CA ASN A 118 -8.93 8.04 -2.61
C ASN A 118 -8.47 9.51 -2.49
N GLY A 119 -7.38 9.90 -3.16
CA GLY A 119 -6.91 11.29 -3.28
C GLY A 119 -7.46 12.04 -4.48
N ILE A 120 -8.34 11.42 -5.27
CA ILE A 120 -8.96 12.01 -6.47
C ILE A 120 -10.37 12.47 -6.16
N ALA A 121 -10.70 13.70 -6.55
CA ALA A 121 -12.05 14.23 -6.53
C ALA A 121 -12.67 14.17 -7.94
N PRO A 122 -14.01 14.04 -8.07
CA PRO A 122 -14.69 14.08 -9.37
C PRO A 122 -14.68 15.49 -9.99
N GLU A 123 -14.57 16.52 -9.15
CA GLU A 123 -14.46 17.92 -9.54
C GLU A 123 -13.25 18.55 -8.84
N PRO A 124 -12.57 19.54 -9.46
CA PRO A 124 -11.46 20.23 -8.84
C PRO A 124 -11.86 20.89 -7.52
N THR A 125 -11.16 20.56 -6.44
CA THR A 125 -11.41 21.13 -5.11
C THR A 125 -10.48 22.32 -4.87
N PRO A 126 -10.97 23.43 -4.28
CA PRO A 126 -10.09 24.56 -3.95
C PRO A 126 -9.13 24.17 -2.82
N ILE A 127 -7.87 24.61 -2.93
CA ILE A 127 -6.86 24.39 -1.89
C ILE A 127 -7.17 25.28 -0.69
N PRO A 128 -7.36 24.72 0.53
CA PRO A 128 -7.56 25.53 1.73
C PRO A 128 -6.37 26.46 2.01
N ASP A 129 -6.64 27.71 2.41
CA ASP A 129 -5.61 28.76 2.53
C ASP A 129 -4.46 28.40 3.47
N LEU A 130 -4.75 27.72 4.59
CA LEU A 130 -3.72 27.34 5.54
C LEU A 130 -2.79 26.27 4.96
N LEU A 131 -3.35 25.25 4.30
CA LEU A 131 -2.55 24.24 3.60
C LEU A 131 -1.72 24.87 2.48
N ARG A 132 -2.32 25.77 1.69
CA ARG A 132 -1.62 26.50 0.63
C ARG A 132 -0.38 27.22 1.17
N ARG A 133 -0.53 27.97 2.27
CA ARG A 133 0.59 28.71 2.88
C ARG A 133 1.71 27.79 3.35
N GLU A 134 1.39 26.66 3.99
CA GLU A 134 2.40 25.71 4.47
C GLU A 134 3.14 25.01 3.31
N LEU A 135 2.43 24.69 2.23
CA LEU A 135 3.03 24.14 1.01
C LEU A 135 3.91 25.16 0.30
N GLU A 136 3.44 26.40 0.15
CA GLU A 136 4.22 27.50 -0.45
C GLU A 136 5.47 27.82 0.38
N ALA A 137 5.42 27.68 1.71
CA ALA A 137 6.60 27.82 2.56
C ALA A 137 7.64 26.71 2.33
N SER A 138 7.21 25.50 1.94
CA SER A 138 8.11 24.36 1.69
C SER A 138 8.64 24.32 0.26
N PHE A 139 7.82 24.70 -0.72
CA PHE A 139 8.11 24.55 -2.15
C PHE A 139 8.23 25.90 -2.90
N SER A 140 8.24 27.02 -2.19
CA SER A 140 8.20 28.41 -2.71
C SER A 140 6.88 28.81 -3.39
N SER A 141 6.23 27.93 -4.16
CA SER A 141 4.92 28.19 -4.77
C SER A 141 4.17 26.89 -5.07
N MET A 142 2.84 26.96 -5.22
CA MET A 142 2.03 25.81 -5.66
C MET A 142 2.38 25.34 -7.07
N GLU A 143 2.76 26.25 -7.96
CA GLU A 143 3.20 25.92 -9.32
C GLU A 143 4.55 25.19 -9.31
N THR A 144 5.46 25.57 -8.41
CA THR A 144 6.72 24.84 -8.20
C THR A 144 6.44 23.42 -7.73
N LEU A 145 5.51 23.23 -6.77
CA LEU A 145 5.14 21.91 -6.30
C LEU A 145 4.56 21.04 -7.42
N ARG A 146 3.63 21.59 -8.23
CA ARG A 146 3.09 20.91 -9.41
C ARG A 146 4.21 20.46 -10.34
N ARG A 147 5.10 21.39 -10.70
CA ARG A 147 6.21 21.13 -11.60
C ARG A 147 7.17 20.07 -11.05
N GLU A 148 7.44 20.08 -9.75
CA GLU A 148 8.26 19.06 -9.11
C GLU A 148 7.62 17.67 -9.18
N PHE A 149 6.30 17.55 -8.98
CA PHE A 149 5.58 16.29 -9.16
C PHE A 149 5.72 15.76 -10.59
N VAL A 150 5.47 16.61 -11.59
CA VAL A 150 5.50 16.24 -13.00
C VAL A 150 6.91 15.86 -13.45
N ILE A 151 7.92 16.65 -13.07
CA ILE A 151 9.32 16.36 -13.37
C ILE A 151 9.76 15.06 -12.70
N THR A 152 9.41 14.86 -11.42
CA THR A 152 9.76 13.62 -10.69
C THR A 152 9.09 12.41 -11.33
N ALA A 153 7.82 12.50 -11.72
CA ALA A 153 7.10 11.44 -12.43
C ALA A 153 7.78 11.10 -13.76
N SER A 154 8.15 12.12 -14.54
CA SER A 154 8.81 11.96 -15.82
C SER A 154 10.23 11.37 -15.69
N ALA A 155 10.98 11.79 -14.67
CA ALA A 155 12.34 11.33 -14.40
C ALA A 155 12.39 9.90 -13.82
N MET A 156 11.34 9.48 -13.11
CA MET A 156 11.21 8.10 -12.62
C MET A 156 11.00 7.14 -13.80
N PHE A 157 12.09 6.53 -14.25
CA PHE A 157 12.06 5.47 -15.26
C PHE A 157 11.58 4.16 -14.63
N GLY A 158 10.30 3.85 -14.84
CA GLY A 158 9.63 2.65 -14.33
C GLY A 158 8.41 2.96 -13.47
N PRO A 159 7.71 1.91 -13.02
CA PRO A 159 6.52 2.04 -12.21
C PRO A 159 6.84 2.30 -10.73
N GLY A 160 5.92 3.00 -10.07
CA GLY A 160 6.04 3.36 -8.67
C GLY A 160 4.98 4.35 -8.23
N PHE A 161 5.26 5.06 -7.14
CA PHE A 161 4.38 6.06 -6.55
C PHE A 161 5.18 7.29 -6.16
N ILE A 162 4.56 8.47 -6.24
CA ILE A 162 5.14 9.72 -5.72
C ILE A 162 4.23 10.25 -4.64
N TRP A 163 4.82 10.53 -3.49
CA TRP A 163 4.10 10.91 -2.29
C TRP A 163 4.40 12.35 -1.92
N LEU A 164 3.36 13.14 -1.60
CA LEU A 164 3.53 14.31 -0.74
C LEU A 164 3.49 13.81 0.70
N VAL A 165 4.60 13.98 1.42
CA VAL A 165 4.69 13.60 2.83
C VAL A 165 4.94 14.82 3.70
N ARG A 166 4.29 14.86 4.86
CA ARG A 166 4.65 15.78 5.93
C ARG A 166 5.87 15.23 6.67
N THR A 167 6.84 16.09 6.95
CA THR A 167 8.07 15.80 7.69
C THR A 167 8.21 16.81 8.82
N GLY A 168 7.70 16.48 10.01
CA GLY A 168 7.66 17.43 11.12
C GLY A 168 6.93 18.72 10.72
N ALA A 169 7.66 19.85 10.71
CA ALA A 169 7.11 21.16 10.37
C ALA A 169 7.02 21.45 8.86
N GLY A 170 7.58 20.62 7.99
CA GLY A 170 7.65 20.87 6.55
C GLY A 170 7.04 19.77 5.69
N TYR A 171 7.14 19.95 4.37
CA TYR A 171 6.65 19.02 3.36
C TYR A 171 7.77 18.64 2.40
N ARG A 172 7.70 17.42 1.85
CA ARG A 172 8.60 16.98 0.77
C ARG A 172 7.92 15.99 -0.17
N LEU A 173 8.47 15.86 -1.36
CA LEU A 173 8.16 14.75 -2.26
C LEU A 173 9.02 13.54 -1.93
N LEU A 174 8.39 12.37 -1.92
CA LEU A 174 9.06 11.08 -1.74
C LEU A 174 8.67 10.17 -2.91
N PRO A 175 9.56 9.88 -3.86
CA PRO A 175 9.34 8.81 -4.82
C PRO A 175 9.56 7.45 -4.15
N THR A 176 8.79 6.45 -4.55
CA THR A 176 8.96 5.04 -4.18
C THR A 176 8.77 4.17 -5.42
N TYR A 177 9.76 3.36 -5.77
CA TYR A 177 9.71 2.44 -6.90
C TYR A 177 8.87 1.21 -6.59
N LEU A 178 8.26 0.63 -7.61
CA LEU A 178 7.48 -0.60 -7.53
C LEU A 178 6.38 -0.54 -6.45
N ALA A 179 6.56 -1.30 -5.37
CA ALA A 179 5.63 -1.41 -4.25
C ALA A 179 6.21 -0.81 -2.96
N GLY A 180 7.16 0.12 -3.08
CA GLY A 180 7.75 0.80 -1.93
C GLY A 180 6.71 1.54 -1.07
N SER A 181 7.02 1.71 0.21
CA SER A 181 6.10 2.33 1.17
C SER A 181 6.66 3.64 1.75
N PRO A 182 5.84 4.70 1.87
CA PRO A 182 6.28 5.97 2.46
C PRO A 182 6.38 5.93 3.99
N TYR A 183 5.87 4.86 4.63
CA TYR A 183 5.78 4.80 6.09
C TYR A 183 7.14 4.53 6.74
N PRO A 184 7.48 5.24 7.84
CA PRO A 184 8.77 5.08 8.51
C PRO A 184 8.94 3.68 9.13
N GLY A 185 7.85 3.06 9.60
CA GLY A 185 7.87 1.67 10.09
C GLY A 185 8.15 0.63 8.98
N ALA A 186 8.02 1.03 7.71
CA ALA A 186 8.36 0.20 6.55
C ALA A 186 9.62 0.70 5.81
N HIS A 187 10.52 1.43 6.49
CA HIS A 187 11.72 2.03 5.88
C HIS A 187 12.63 1.03 5.15
N TRP A 188 12.66 -0.24 5.58
CA TRP A 188 13.36 -1.34 4.90
C TRP A 188 12.95 -1.49 3.42
N ARG A 189 11.75 -1.02 3.08
CA ARG A 189 11.11 -1.15 1.78
C ARG A 189 10.53 0.19 1.31
N THR A 190 11.19 1.31 1.62
CA THR A 190 10.83 2.60 1.00
C THR A 190 11.11 2.59 -0.50
N GLN A 191 12.21 1.96 -0.93
CA GLN A 191 12.59 1.83 -2.35
C GLN A 191 12.59 3.19 -3.06
N SER A 192 13.20 4.23 -2.48
CA SER A 192 13.13 5.59 -3.03
C SER A 192 14.03 5.85 -4.22
N VAL A 193 15.00 4.97 -4.49
CA VAL A 193 15.95 5.10 -5.59
C VAL A 193 16.14 3.76 -6.28
N ASP A 194 16.28 3.80 -7.61
CA ASP A 194 16.64 2.63 -8.41
C ASP A 194 18.14 2.33 -8.29
N MET A 195 18.46 1.16 -7.73
CA MET A 195 19.85 0.74 -7.54
C MET A 195 20.52 0.23 -8.82
N ASN A 196 19.78 -0.02 -9.91
CA ASN A 196 20.37 -0.45 -11.18
C ASN A 196 21.06 0.70 -11.92
N THR A 197 20.62 1.93 -11.70
CA THR A 197 21.13 3.14 -12.36
C THR A 197 22.08 3.95 -11.47
N LEU A 198 22.08 3.68 -10.16
CA LEU A 198 23.04 4.26 -9.23
C LEU A 198 24.41 3.57 -9.34
N GLY A 199 25.33 4.18 -10.08
CA GLY A 199 26.74 3.77 -10.08
C GLY A 199 27.46 4.01 -8.73
N SER A 200 28.65 3.42 -8.59
CA SER A 200 29.59 3.56 -7.46
C SER A 200 29.85 5.02 -7.04
N ASP A 201 29.81 5.94 -8.00
CA ASP A 201 30.35 7.30 -7.84
C ASP A 201 29.27 8.37 -7.59
N GLY A 202 28.02 7.96 -7.42
CA GLY A 202 26.89 8.83 -7.08
C GLY A 202 26.56 8.89 -5.58
N SER A 203 25.44 9.56 -5.23
CA SER A 203 24.87 9.74 -3.89
C SER A 203 24.69 8.46 -3.04
N ALA A 204 24.97 7.29 -3.62
CA ALA A 204 25.02 5.98 -2.98
C ALA A 204 26.03 5.89 -1.82
N ARG A 205 27.08 6.72 -1.77
CA ARG A 205 28.04 6.72 -0.64
C ARG A 205 27.44 7.21 0.70
N ALA A 206 26.30 7.90 0.67
CA ALA A 206 25.53 8.23 1.87
C ALA A 206 24.52 7.12 2.21
N ALA A 207 23.83 6.57 1.20
CA ALA A 207 22.86 5.48 1.36
C ALA A 207 23.51 4.18 1.85
N PHE A 208 24.59 3.72 1.21
CA PHE A 208 25.33 2.53 1.62
C PHE A 208 26.00 2.69 2.99
N ARG A 209 26.46 3.90 3.32
CA ARG A 209 27.02 4.22 4.64
C ARG A 209 25.94 4.12 5.73
N ASN A 210 24.74 4.66 5.48
CA ASN A 210 23.61 4.52 6.40
C ASN A 210 23.11 3.08 6.53
N GLN A 211 23.18 2.25 5.48
CA GLN A 211 22.85 0.83 5.55
C GLN A 211 23.92 -0.01 6.27
N THR A 212 25.21 0.31 6.10
CA THR A 212 26.31 -0.45 6.74
C THR A 212 26.51 -0.12 8.22
N TYR A 213 26.14 1.08 8.69
CA TYR A 213 26.14 1.40 10.12
C TYR A 213 25.03 0.72 10.94
N GLY A 214 24.11 -0.03 10.31
CA GLY A 214 23.07 -0.82 10.98
C GLY A 214 23.55 -2.11 11.65
N ALA A 215 24.82 -2.50 11.44
CA ALA A 215 25.37 -3.74 11.98
C ALA A 215 26.00 -3.62 13.38
N ASP A 216 26.30 -2.40 13.87
CA ASP A 216 27.25 -2.24 14.99
C ASP A 216 26.81 -1.36 16.16
N LYS A 217 25.50 -1.15 16.36
CA LYS A 217 25.00 -0.52 17.61
C LYS A 217 24.15 -1.46 18.44
N ARG A 218 24.78 -1.92 19.53
CA ARG A 218 24.14 -2.47 20.73
C ARG A 218 22.93 -1.62 21.13
N ARG A 219 21.83 -2.32 21.40
CA ARG A 219 20.54 -1.90 21.95
C ARG A 219 20.61 -0.67 22.90
N SER A 220 19.88 0.40 22.58
CA SER A 220 18.87 1.02 23.47
C SER A 220 18.11 2.15 22.77
N SER A 221 16.92 1.83 22.23
CA SER A 221 15.72 2.68 22.17
C SER A 221 14.72 1.93 21.28
N ALA A 222 13.49 1.79 21.76
CA ALA A 222 12.41 1.09 21.05
C ALA A 222 12.33 1.49 19.56
N ASP A 223 12.20 0.48 18.69
CA ASP A 223 11.87 0.47 17.25
C ASP A 223 11.68 1.81 16.52
N LEU A 224 12.70 2.68 16.52
CA LEU A 224 12.77 3.82 15.63
C LEU A 224 14.13 3.79 14.91
N PRO A 225 14.17 3.72 13.57
CA PRO A 225 15.42 3.77 12.84
C PRO A 225 16.15 5.10 13.10
N PRO A 226 17.49 5.13 13.00
CA PRO A 226 18.27 6.35 13.23
C PRO A 226 17.88 7.40 12.18
N GLY A 227 17.19 8.46 12.62
CA GLY A 227 16.60 9.50 11.76
C GLY A 227 15.06 9.59 11.82
N GLY A 228 14.45 9.31 12.98
CA GLY A 228 13.00 9.27 13.25
C GLY A 228 12.22 10.55 12.97
N ILE A 229 12.13 10.93 11.70
CA ILE A 229 11.16 11.89 11.19
C ILE A 229 9.90 11.08 10.90
N GLU A 230 8.81 11.40 11.61
CA GLU A 230 7.49 10.88 11.26
C GLU A 230 7.16 11.35 9.84
N LEU A 231 6.99 10.39 8.93
CA LEU A 231 6.53 10.64 7.57
C LEU A 231 5.05 10.32 7.51
N GLU A 232 4.25 11.36 7.31
CA GLU A 232 2.81 11.22 7.11
C GLU A 232 2.48 11.42 5.63
N PRO A 233 2.13 10.36 4.88
CA PRO A 233 1.70 10.52 3.49
C PRO A 233 0.33 11.19 3.41
N LEU A 234 0.25 12.24 2.60
CA LEU A 234 -0.92 13.08 2.42
C LEU A 234 -1.57 12.92 1.05
N LEU A 235 -0.75 12.85 0.01
CA LEU A 235 -1.14 12.69 -1.38
C LEU A 235 -0.26 11.65 -2.06
N CYS A 236 -0.81 10.92 -3.03
CA CYS A 236 -0.10 9.90 -3.81
C CYS A 236 -0.44 10.06 -5.28
N LEU A 237 0.56 9.99 -6.17
CA LEU A 237 0.44 9.81 -7.60
C LEU A 237 0.89 8.39 -7.96
N ASN A 238 0.00 7.60 -8.58
CA ASN A 238 0.33 6.29 -9.13
C ASN A 238 1.00 6.48 -10.49
N THR A 239 2.21 5.94 -10.66
CA THR A 239 2.97 6.05 -11.91
C THR A 239 3.09 4.74 -12.69
N TRP A 240 2.39 3.69 -12.24
CA TRP A 240 2.32 2.42 -12.94
C TRP A 240 1.57 2.54 -14.27
N GLU A 241 2.03 1.79 -15.27
CA GLU A 241 1.50 1.82 -16.63
C GLU A 241 0.01 1.45 -16.70
N HIS A 242 -0.47 0.58 -15.81
CA HIS A 242 -1.89 0.22 -15.74
C HIS A 242 -2.81 1.41 -15.41
N ALA A 243 -2.27 2.50 -14.88
CA ALA A 243 -3.04 3.71 -14.56
C ALA A 243 -3.16 4.69 -15.73
N TRP A 244 -2.22 4.71 -16.68
CA TRP A 244 -2.15 5.77 -17.69
C TRP A 244 -1.93 5.30 -19.13
N LEU A 245 -1.38 4.10 -19.35
CA LEU A 245 -0.94 3.67 -20.68
C LEU A 245 -2.09 3.57 -21.68
N LEU A 246 -3.27 3.12 -21.25
CA LEU A 246 -4.43 2.98 -22.13
C LEU A 246 -4.92 4.34 -22.65
N ASP A 247 -5.06 5.31 -21.75
CA ASP A 247 -5.69 6.60 -22.07
C ASP A 247 -4.69 7.61 -22.66
N TRP A 248 -3.43 7.57 -22.22
CA TRP A 248 -2.41 8.57 -22.57
C TRP A 248 -1.39 8.05 -23.58
N GLY A 249 -1.39 6.75 -23.89
CA GLY A 249 -0.40 6.13 -24.77
C GLY A 249 1.03 6.27 -24.24
N VAL A 250 2.03 5.95 -25.08
CA VAL A 250 3.45 5.93 -24.66
C VAL A 250 4.17 7.29 -24.66
N GLY A 251 3.52 8.37 -25.10
CA GLY A 251 4.15 9.70 -25.16
C GLY A 251 5.06 9.96 -26.37
N LYS A 252 4.92 9.17 -27.46
CA LYS A 252 5.77 9.31 -28.66
C LYS A 252 5.58 10.69 -29.29
N GLY A 253 6.68 11.42 -29.50
CA GLY A 253 6.66 12.75 -30.10
C GLY A 253 6.22 13.86 -29.14
N GLY A 254 6.21 13.60 -27.82
CA GLY A 254 5.85 14.57 -26.79
C GLY A 254 4.34 14.75 -26.57
N ALA A 255 3.50 14.00 -27.29
CA ALA A 255 2.06 14.01 -27.10
C ALA A 255 1.61 12.87 -26.16
N GLY A 256 0.91 13.21 -25.08
CA GLY A 256 0.41 12.25 -24.09
C GLY A 256 1.49 11.69 -23.18
N GLY A 257 1.39 10.40 -22.85
CA GLY A 257 2.32 9.69 -21.98
C GLY A 257 2.21 10.08 -20.51
N LYS A 258 3.18 9.56 -19.73
CA LYS A 258 3.27 9.70 -18.28
C LYS A 258 3.28 11.17 -17.80
N THR A 259 3.93 12.06 -18.55
CA THR A 259 4.01 13.50 -18.20
C THR A 259 2.65 14.18 -18.32
N ALA A 260 1.94 14.00 -19.44
CA ALA A 260 0.61 14.59 -19.64
C ALA A 260 -0.42 14.01 -18.66
N TYR A 261 -0.31 12.72 -18.35
CA TYR A 261 -1.08 12.07 -17.30
C TYR A 261 -0.87 12.73 -15.93
N ALA A 262 0.39 12.98 -15.54
CA ALA A 262 0.71 13.62 -14.26
C ALA A 262 0.20 15.07 -14.19
N GLU A 263 0.25 15.80 -15.31
CA GLU A 263 -0.34 17.14 -15.43
C GLU A 263 -1.86 17.12 -15.25
N SER A 264 -2.55 16.16 -15.89
CA SER A 264 -4.01 16.04 -15.73
C SER A 264 -4.40 15.58 -14.32
N TRP A 265 -3.63 14.67 -13.73
CA TRP A 265 -3.87 14.20 -12.36
C TRP A 265 -3.87 15.35 -11.35
N TRP A 266 -2.99 16.34 -11.54
CA TRP A 266 -2.88 17.49 -10.65
C TRP A 266 -4.19 18.27 -10.51
N GLU A 267 -4.95 18.39 -11.61
CA GLU A 267 -6.22 19.11 -11.64
C GLU A 267 -7.35 18.35 -10.91
N MET A 268 -7.17 17.05 -10.68
CA MET A 268 -8.16 16.17 -10.07
C MET A 268 -7.88 15.86 -8.59
N ILE A 269 -6.94 16.56 -7.96
CA ILE A 269 -6.59 16.36 -6.54
C ILE A 269 -7.73 16.79 -5.62
N ASP A 270 -8.05 15.93 -4.63
CA ASP A 270 -8.90 16.25 -3.48
C ASP A 270 -8.08 16.98 -2.39
N TRP A 271 -7.92 18.31 -2.54
CA TRP A 271 -7.17 19.16 -1.63
C TRP A 271 -7.80 19.31 -0.25
N GLU A 272 -9.13 19.20 -0.15
CA GLU A 272 -9.83 19.17 1.14
C GLU A 272 -9.38 17.95 1.96
N ARG A 273 -9.22 16.80 1.30
CA ARG A 273 -8.71 15.61 1.95
C ARG A 273 -7.23 15.70 2.30
N VAL A 274 -6.41 16.26 1.43
CA VAL A 274 -4.99 16.52 1.75
C VAL A 274 -4.90 17.39 3.00
N ALA A 275 -5.72 18.44 3.09
CA ALA A 275 -5.79 19.32 4.26
C ALA A 275 -6.28 18.58 5.52
N THR A 276 -7.33 17.76 5.39
CA THR A 276 -7.84 16.95 6.51
C THR A 276 -6.79 15.97 7.03
N LYS A 277 -6.08 15.27 6.13
CA LYS A 277 -5.00 14.33 6.47
C LYS A 277 -3.82 15.03 7.10
N SER A 278 -3.47 16.23 6.65
CA SER A 278 -2.38 17.01 7.22
C SER A 278 -2.65 17.46 8.66
N GLY A 279 -3.90 17.40 9.13
CA GLY A 279 -4.29 17.86 10.47
C GLY A 279 -4.41 19.37 10.59
N VAL A 280 -4.12 20.12 9.53
CA VAL A 280 -4.18 21.59 9.45
C VAL A 280 -5.61 22.14 9.69
N LEU A 281 -6.63 21.35 9.39
CA LEU A 281 -8.04 21.72 9.64
C LEU A 281 -8.53 21.37 11.05
N ARG A 282 -7.73 20.70 11.89
CA ARG A 282 -8.15 20.37 13.25
C ARG A 282 -8.09 21.64 14.11
N PRO A 283 -9.16 22.00 14.84
CA PRO A 283 -9.08 23.12 15.76
C PRO A 283 -8.04 22.82 16.83
N ASP A 284 -7.17 23.79 17.13
CA ASP A 284 -6.25 23.71 18.25
C ASP A 284 -7.06 23.42 19.52
N PHE A 285 -6.78 22.29 20.16
CA PHE A 285 -7.24 22.10 21.54
C PHE A 285 -6.52 23.15 22.37
N LYS A 286 -7.24 24.20 22.76
CA LYS A 286 -6.77 25.14 23.79
C LYS A 286 -6.52 24.31 25.06
N VAL A 287 -5.24 24.14 25.39
CA VAL A 287 -4.78 23.64 26.70
C VAL A 287 -5.00 24.72 27.74
#